data_AF-A0A2K9ASX7-F1
#
_entry.id   AF-A0A2K9ASX7-F1
#
_cell.length_a   1.000
_cell.length_b   1.000
_cell.length_c   1.000
_cell.angle_alpha   90.00
_cell.angle_beta   90.00
_cell.angle_gamma   90.00
#
_symmetry.space_group_name_H-M   'P 1'
#
loop_
_entity.id
_entity.type
_entity.pdbx_description
1 polymer ?
#
loop_
_entity_poly.entity_id
_entity_poly.type
_entity_poly.pdbx_seq_one_letter_code
_entity_poly.pdbx_strand_id
1 'polypeptide(L)'
;MRKILLYVIILSFLMMIMSCEQIDYPSLFQNISEEIDASVPKTVNNDFDLPSYTNVEVTYELNGQSFEGAYNYVSPFYDQDTKLVYQIKKNDQIYEGSIDVRLLADDSGENNYELHLSLPESVENVTRETYMQASVVAKRNRNGVEEIELDTIAAQIRGRGNSTWFSYPKKPFRLRFNENTSIFGMPEAKNYVLLAEYADKSLMRNTIVHKLSSLSDVLPYTLETRFVELYINTTYMGLYVLTEQVEVHKNKLDIESIAGVADTGYLLELDMRFFDQSIEPGYDWIVVNGIPYEIKDPDVDEQGFTSVHTDFMFNYLKEVDEALLNKSGYEALIDIDAFIDYFIIQELVKNVDVGYSSVFYMKEAGGLLQPGPLWDFDFAIGNADYIDYGPENFYGMKAYKNRLFKLMMDIPEIREQYRIRFHQYYLDQLPKLYKMIPILSASIDEQANDNFAKWQIFDQYVWPNPIEIVEANSFEKQISYIENYLKDRADWLLSAMNTDDYYEGIFE
;
A
#
# COMPACT_ATOMS: atom_id res chain seq x y z
N MET A 1 29.17 83.77 24.81
CA MET A 1 27.99 83.18 24.15
C MET A 1 28.29 82.08 23.11
N ARG A 2 29.52 81.96 22.56
CA ARG A 2 29.85 80.92 21.55
C ARG A 2 30.21 79.51 22.06
N LYS A 3 30.47 79.32 23.36
CA LYS A 3 30.82 78.00 23.95
C LYS A 3 29.64 77.20 24.51
N ILE A 4 28.48 77.84 24.70
CA ILE A 4 27.27 77.17 25.23
C ILE A 4 26.43 76.54 24.10
N LEU A 5 26.50 77.10 22.88
CA LEU A 5 25.74 76.58 21.74
C LEU A 5 26.30 75.26 21.17
N LEU A 6 27.61 74.99 21.34
CA LEU A 6 28.24 73.76 20.84
C LEU A 6 27.94 72.54 21.74
N TYR A 7 27.75 72.76 23.04
CA TYR A 7 27.37 71.69 23.98
C TYR A 7 25.89 71.30 23.83
N VAL A 8 25.00 72.24 23.52
CA VAL A 8 23.58 71.94 23.32
C VAL A 8 23.36 71.15 22.03
N ILE A 9 24.14 71.42 20.97
CA ILE A 9 24.04 70.67 19.70
C ILE A 9 24.62 69.25 19.83
N ILE A 10 25.69 69.06 20.58
CA ILE A 10 26.25 67.72 20.84
C ILE A 10 25.36 66.91 21.81
N LEU A 11 24.70 67.55 22.79
CA LEU A 11 23.73 66.87 23.66
C LEU A 11 22.44 66.51 22.92
N SER A 12 21.98 67.35 21.98
CA SER A 12 20.82 67.03 21.14
C SER A 12 21.13 65.98 20.07
N PHE A 13 22.39 65.86 19.62
CA PHE A 13 22.81 64.77 18.73
C PHE A 13 23.08 63.46 19.48
N LEU A 14 23.49 63.51 20.76
CA LEU A 14 23.56 62.32 21.63
C LEU A 14 22.18 61.84 22.09
N MET A 15 21.20 62.73 22.22
CA MET A 15 19.80 62.36 22.55
C MET A 15 18.99 61.86 21.35
N MET A 16 19.48 62.00 20.11
CA MET A 16 18.86 61.41 18.91
C MET A 16 19.39 60.01 18.55
N ILE A 17 20.33 59.46 19.33
CA ILE A 17 20.86 58.09 19.13
C ILE A 17 20.25 57.08 20.12
N MET A 18 19.29 57.49 20.96
CA MET A 18 18.63 56.59 21.90
C MET A 18 17.10 56.75 21.90
N SER A 19 16.49 56.43 20.77
CA SER A 19 15.24 55.67 20.80
C SER A 19 15.42 54.45 19.91
N CYS A 20 16.46 53.66 20.18
CA CYS A 20 16.39 52.26 19.80
C CYS A 20 15.28 51.70 20.70
N GLU A 21 14.09 51.43 20.15
CA GLU A 21 13.11 50.61 20.87
C GLU A 21 13.87 49.38 21.36
N GLN A 22 14.00 49.26 22.68
CA GLN A 22 14.60 48.08 23.26
C GLN A 22 13.64 46.94 22.97
N ILE A 23 14.00 46.09 22.01
CA ILE A 23 13.16 44.98 21.59
C ILE A 23 13.01 44.06 22.81
N ASP A 24 11.78 43.90 23.29
CA ASP A 24 11.42 42.91 24.30
C ASP A 24 11.37 41.54 23.63
N TYR A 25 12.54 40.91 23.50
CA TYR A 25 12.68 39.59 22.87
C TYR A 25 11.81 38.52 23.52
N PRO A 26 11.72 38.39 24.86
CA PRO A 26 10.80 37.46 25.49
C PRO A 26 9.34 37.62 25.05
N SER A 27 8.77 38.83 25.09
CA SER A 27 7.39 39.04 24.65
C SER A 27 7.21 38.85 23.15
N LEU A 28 8.19 39.26 22.34
CA LEU A 28 8.15 39.04 20.90
C LEU A 28 8.11 37.54 20.57
N PHE A 29 9.02 36.76 21.14
CA PHE A 29 9.10 35.32 20.89
C PHE A 29 7.88 34.60 21.43
N GLN A 30 7.39 34.96 22.63
CA GLN A 30 6.18 34.36 23.19
C GLN A 30 4.96 34.58 22.29
N ASN A 31 4.73 35.80 21.80
CA ASN A 31 3.60 36.08 20.92
C ASN A 31 3.68 35.29 19.61
N ILE A 32 4.87 35.20 19.01
CA ILE A 32 5.08 34.41 17.79
C ILE A 32 4.87 32.92 18.06
N SER A 33 5.39 32.39 19.18
CA SER A 33 5.17 31.00 19.59
C SER A 33 3.69 30.65 19.77
N GLU A 34 2.89 31.56 20.33
CA GLU A 34 1.44 31.39 20.48
C GLU A 34 0.72 31.37 19.13
N GLU A 35 1.13 32.22 18.18
CA GLU A 35 0.60 32.20 16.81
C GLU A 35 0.97 30.91 16.06
N ILE A 36 2.21 30.41 16.24
CA ILE A 36 2.65 29.13 15.67
C ILE A 36 1.83 27.98 16.25
N ASP A 37 1.68 27.89 17.58
CA ASP A 37 0.90 26.80 18.21
C ASP A 37 -0.56 26.77 17.77
N ALA A 38 -1.16 27.95 17.57
CA ALA A 38 -2.52 28.07 17.05
C ALA A 38 -2.66 27.69 15.55
N SER A 39 -1.56 27.72 14.79
CA SER A 39 -1.56 27.46 13.34
C SER A 39 -1.16 26.03 12.98
N VAL A 40 -0.38 25.35 13.83
CA VAL A 40 0.06 23.96 13.59
C VAL A 40 -1.11 22.99 13.83
N PRO A 41 -1.49 22.17 12.83
CA PRO A 41 -2.46 21.11 13.03
C PRO A 41 -1.99 20.11 14.09
N LYS A 42 -2.87 19.72 15.01
CA LYS A 42 -2.56 18.67 16.00
C LYS A 42 -2.45 17.29 15.37
N THR A 43 -3.17 17.07 14.28
CA THR A 43 -3.09 15.89 13.42
C THR A 43 -2.66 16.35 12.04
N VAL A 44 -1.65 15.71 11.45
CA VAL A 44 -1.12 16.03 10.11
C VAL A 44 -1.24 14.81 9.21
N ASN A 45 -1.97 14.97 8.11
CA ASN A 45 -2.13 13.98 7.03
C ASN A 45 -2.21 14.64 5.64
N ASN A 46 -1.83 15.92 5.57
CA ASN A 46 -1.81 16.69 4.35
C ASN A 46 -0.92 17.93 4.50
N ASP A 47 -0.57 18.55 3.38
CA ASP A 47 0.16 19.81 3.34
C ASP A 47 -0.55 20.88 4.18
N PHE A 48 0.24 21.75 4.82
CA PHE A 48 -0.27 22.92 5.51
C PHE A 48 0.72 24.08 5.46
N ASP A 49 0.18 25.29 5.52
CA ASP A 49 0.94 26.53 5.57
C ASP A 49 1.01 27.06 7.01
N LEU A 50 2.16 27.62 7.37
CA LEU A 50 2.40 28.33 8.60
C LEU A 50 2.60 29.83 8.35
N PRO A 51 2.36 30.67 9.37
CA PRO A 51 2.49 32.12 9.24
C PRO A 51 3.90 32.53 8.81
N SER A 52 3.97 33.59 8.00
CA SER A 52 5.23 34.26 7.66
C SER A 52 5.38 35.54 8.46
N TYR A 53 6.62 35.87 8.83
CA TYR A 53 6.91 37.00 9.70
C TYR A 53 7.92 37.93 9.03
N THR A 54 7.60 39.24 8.99
CA THR A 54 8.47 40.21 8.31
C THR A 54 9.69 40.62 9.12
N ASN A 55 9.68 40.40 10.43
CA ASN A 55 10.65 40.98 11.38
C ASN A 55 11.44 39.94 12.18
N VAL A 56 11.22 38.65 11.89
CA VAL A 56 11.95 37.50 12.45
C VAL A 56 12.15 36.47 11.34
N GLU A 57 13.20 35.67 11.45
CA GLU A 57 13.40 34.46 10.66
C GLU A 57 12.78 33.30 11.47
N VAL A 58 11.88 32.52 10.87
CA VAL A 58 11.31 31.33 11.51
C VAL A 58 11.54 30.12 10.63
N THR A 59 12.17 29.10 11.20
CA THR A 59 12.39 27.81 10.56
C THR A 59 11.69 26.72 11.34
N TYR A 60 11.23 25.70 10.63
CA TYR A 60 10.50 24.57 11.18
C TYR A 60 11.19 23.26 10.81
N GLU A 61 11.04 22.25 11.65
CA GLU A 61 11.43 20.87 11.38
C GLU A 61 10.32 19.92 11.83
N LEU A 62 9.87 19.07 10.92
CA LEU A 62 8.92 17.99 11.20
C LEU A 62 9.31 16.76 10.37
N ASN A 63 9.35 15.59 11.00
CA ASN A 63 9.67 14.32 10.35
C ASN A 63 10.99 14.34 9.54
N GLY A 64 12.02 15.04 10.04
CA GLY A 64 13.32 15.17 9.38
C GLY A 64 13.34 16.14 8.19
N GLN A 65 12.23 16.82 7.89
CA GLN A 65 12.15 17.85 6.87
C GLN A 65 12.20 19.23 7.51
N SER A 66 13.20 20.03 7.11
CA SER A 66 13.24 21.46 7.44
C SER A 66 12.48 22.28 6.39
N PHE A 67 11.72 23.28 6.84
CA PHE A 67 10.93 24.13 5.95
C PHE A 67 10.69 25.54 6.52
N GLU A 68 10.28 26.45 5.63
CA GLU A 68 9.88 27.81 5.95
C GLU A 68 8.48 28.05 5.36
N GLY A 69 7.50 28.32 6.23
CA GLY A 69 6.11 28.54 5.82
C GLY A 69 5.37 27.23 5.51
N ALA A 70 5.65 26.57 4.38
CA ALA A 70 4.86 25.43 3.92
C ALA A 70 5.50 24.08 4.29
N TYR A 71 4.73 23.19 4.92
CA TYR A 71 5.09 21.79 5.10
C TYR A 71 4.47 20.96 3.98
N ASN A 72 5.31 20.24 3.24
CA ASN A 72 4.86 19.24 2.28
C ASN A 72 4.77 17.90 2.99
N TYR A 73 3.57 17.35 3.08
CA TYR A 73 3.31 16.09 3.76
C TYR A 73 3.88 14.92 2.96
N VAL A 74 4.52 14.01 3.68
CA VAL A 74 4.90 12.68 3.19
C VAL A 74 4.34 11.67 4.16
N SER A 75 3.59 10.71 3.63
CA SER A 75 2.96 9.68 4.43
C SER A 75 4.00 8.85 5.18
N PRO A 76 3.94 8.75 6.53
CA PRO A 76 4.81 7.86 7.28
C PRO A 76 4.39 6.40 7.09
N PHE A 77 5.32 5.48 7.37
CA PHE A 77 5.03 4.04 7.31
C PHE A 77 3.98 3.57 8.36
N TYR A 78 3.70 4.35 9.40
CA TYR A 78 2.62 4.13 10.37
C TYR A 78 2.42 5.44 11.14
N ASP A 79 1.30 5.58 11.86
CA ASP A 79 1.01 6.79 12.63
C ASP A 79 2.08 7.07 13.70
N GLN A 80 2.54 8.31 13.78
CA GLN A 80 3.62 8.71 14.69
C GLN A 80 3.21 9.91 15.54
N ASP A 81 3.31 9.76 16.85
CA ASP A 81 3.37 10.91 17.75
C ASP A 81 4.79 11.47 17.72
N THR A 82 4.90 12.72 17.25
CA THR A 82 6.18 13.41 17.03
C THR A 82 6.07 14.88 17.42
N LYS A 83 7.14 15.65 17.18
CA LYS A 83 7.19 17.07 17.46
C LYS A 83 7.54 17.84 16.20
N LEU A 84 6.76 18.89 15.93
CA LEU A 84 7.20 19.98 15.07
C LEU A 84 8.06 20.91 15.93
N VAL A 85 9.35 21.00 15.60
CA VAL A 85 10.30 21.90 16.23
C VAL A 85 10.34 23.19 15.42
N TYR A 86 10.40 24.34 16.09
CA TYR A 86 10.55 25.63 15.43
C TYR A 86 11.62 26.48 16.10
N GLN A 87 12.29 27.29 15.29
CA GLN A 87 13.29 28.25 15.74
C GLN A 87 12.88 29.64 15.28
N ILE A 88 12.79 30.59 16.22
CA ILE A 88 12.54 32.01 15.95
C ILE A 88 13.85 32.75 16.17
N LYS A 89 14.30 33.48 15.15
CA LYS A 89 15.56 34.22 15.19
C LYS A 89 15.36 35.69 14.84
N LYS A 90 15.93 36.56 15.66
CA LYS A 90 15.99 38.00 15.40
C LYS A 90 17.31 38.59 15.87
N ASN A 91 18.07 39.14 14.94
CA ASN A 91 19.47 39.54 15.17
C ASN A 91 20.26 38.33 15.74
N ASP A 92 20.92 38.48 16.88
CA ASP A 92 21.69 37.42 17.55
C ASP A 92 20.88 36.63 18.60
N GLN A 93 19.58 36.90 18.75
CA GLN A 93 18.71 36.20 19.69
C GLN A 93 17.94 35.08 18.99
N ILE A 94 17.93 33.90 19.62
CA ILE A 94 17.28 32.69 19.13
C ILE A 94 16.36 32.16 20.23
N TYR A 95 15.16 31.75 19.84
CA TYR A 95 14.23 30.98 20.67
C TYR A 95 13.88 29.69 19.95
N GLU A 96 13.78 28.60 20.70
CA GLU A 96 13.38 27.29 20.19
C GLU A 96 12.16 26.81 20.96
N GLY A 97 11.19 26.25 20.22
CA GLY A 97 10.00 25.65 20.77
C GLY A 97 9.63 24.38 20.03
N SER A 98 8.67 23.64 20.57
CA SER A 98 8.15 22.43 19.94
C SER A 98 6.66 22.28 20.19
N ILE A 99 5.94 21.71 19.22
CA ILE A 99 4.52 21.38 19.31
C ILE A 99 4.37 19.89 19.06
N ASP A 100 3.66 19.20 19.96
CA ASP A 100 3.32 17.79 19.77
C ASP A 100 2.31 17.66 18.60
N VAL A 101 2.60 16.76 17.68
CA VAL A 101 1.84 16.51 16.46
C VAL A 101 1.68 15.01 16.26
N ARG A 102 0.49 14.58 15.86
CA ARG A 102 0.22 13.23 15.39
C ARG A 102 0.27 13.20 13.87
N LEU A 103 1.30 12.56 13.31
CA LEU A 103 1.46 12.39 11.87
C LEU A 103 0.79 11.07 11.46
N LEU A 104 -0.27 11.12 10.66
CA LEU A 104 -1.00 9.93 10.22
C LEU A 104 -0.40 9.36 8.95
N ALA A 105 -0.38 8.04 8.82
CA ALA A 105 -0.16 7.32 7.57
C ALA A 105 -1.42 7.36 6.68
N ASP A 106 -1.26 7.17 5.38
CA ASP A 106 -2.36 7.24 4.42
C ASP A 106 -3.40 6.14 4.65
N ASP A 107 -2.97 5.00 5.16
CA ASP A 107 -3.79 3.87 5.56
C ASP A 107 -4.30 3.97 7.01
N SER A 108 -4.07 5.07 7.72
CA SER A 108 -4.64 5.26 9.07
C SER A 108 -6.17 5.32 9.04
N GLY A 109 -6.83 4.65 9.99
CA GLY A 109 -8.26 4.81 10.22
C GLY A 109 -8.63 6.22 10.73
N GLU A 110 -7.70 6.95 11.33
CA GLU A 110 -7.93 8.32 11.80
C GLU A 110 -8.07 9.34 10.66
N ASN A 111 -7.75 8.96 9.42
CA ASN A 111 -8.10 9.74 8.25
C ASN A 111 -9.62 9.80 8.00
N ASN A 112 -10.40 8.92 8.64
CA ASN A 112 -11.86 8.89 8.60
C ASN A 112 -12.42 8.94 7.17
N TYR A 113 -11.91 8.07 6.29
CA TYR A 113 -12.39 8.00 4.92
C TYR A 113 -13.79 7.38 4.89
N GLU A 114 -14.75 8.14 4.39
CA GLU A 114 -16.11 7.67 4.13
C GLU A 114 -16.43 7.75 2.64
N LEU A 115 -17.00 6.69 2.10
CA LEU A 115 -17.47 6.65 0.72
C LEU A 115 -18.97 6.43 0.68
N HIS A 116 -19.70 7.45 0.24
CA HIS A 116 -21.15 7.42 0.10
C HIS A 116 -21.53 7.27 -1.35
N LEU A 117 -22.14 6.14 -1.69
CA LEU A 117 -22.64 5.84 -3.02
C LEU A 117 -24.16 5.97 -3.08
N SER A 118 -24.66 6.69 -4.07
CA SER A 118 -26.09 6.72 -4.40
C SER A 118 -26.33 5.98 -5.71
N LEU A 119 -27.16 4.94 -5.66
CA LEU A 119 -27.51 4.08 -6.78
C LEU A 119 -28.97 4.31 -7.19
N PRO A 120 -29.33 4.17 -8.48
CA PRO A 120 -30.71 4.28 -8.92
C PRO A 120 -31.60 3.12 -8.43
N GLU A 121 -31.00 2.00 -8.04
CA GLU A 121 -31.67 0.79 -7.57
C GLU A 121 -31.05 0.26 -6.28
N SER A 122 -31.60 -0.83 -5.73
CA SER A 122 -31.03 -1.53 -4.59
C SER A 122 -29.64 -2.07 -4.90
N VAL A 123 -28.74 -2.07 -3.90
CA VAL A 123 -27.41 -2.70 -4.00
C VAL A 123 -27.51 -4.19 -4.34
N GLU A 124 -28.60 -4.86 -3.95
CA GLU A 124 -28.87 -6.27 -4.28
C GLU A 124 -29.01 -6.54 -5.79
N ASN A 125 -29.26 -5.49 -6.60
CA ASN A 125 -29.32 -5.60 -8.05
C ASN A 125 -27.95 -5.42 -8.73
N VAL A 126 -26.90 -5.10 -7.98
CA VAL A 126 -25.54 -5.00 -8.52
C VAL A 126 -25.03 -6.40 -8.88
N THR A 127 -24.53 -6.57 -10.10
CA THR A 127 -23.96 -7.83 -10.61
C THR A 127 -22.48 -7.68 -10.92
N ARG A 128 -21.78 -8.80 -11.15
CA ARG A 128 -20.38 -8.79 -11.62
C ARG A 128 -20.21 -8.37 -13.08
N GLU A 129 -21.24 -8.56 -13.89
CA GLU A 129 -21.13 -8.48 -15.35
C GLU A 129 -21.36 -7.07 -15.87
N THR A 130 -22.28 -6.32 -15.25
CA THR A 130 -22.72 -5.02 -15.75
C THR A 130 -22.51 -3.92 -14.75
N TYR A 131 -21.93 -2.82 -15.21
CA TYR A 131 -21.83 -1.59 -14.43
C TYR A 131 -23.21 -0.94 -14.25
N MET A 132 -23.52 -0.59 -12.99
CA MET A 132 -24.66 0.23 -12.60
C MET A 132 -24.19 1.67 -12.38
N GLN A 133 -24.99 2.65 -12.77
CA GLN A 133 -24.70 4.07 -12.49
C GLN A 133 -24.58 4.32 -10.98
N ALA A 134 -23.62 5.14 -10.57
CA ALA A 134 -23.45 5.57 -9.18
C ALA A 134 -23.10 7.07 -9.11
N SER A 135 -23.59 7.74 -8.07
CA SER A 135 -23.02 9.00 -7.59
C SER A 135 -22.13 8.73 -6.38
N VAL A 136 -21.06 9.49 -6.22
CA VAL A 136 -20.02 9.33 -5.21
C VAL A 136 -19.90 10.63 -4.42
N VAL A 137 -19.98 10.53 -3.09
CA VAL A 137 -19.48 11.55 -2.17
C VAL A 137 -18.39 10.91 -1.32
N ALA A 138 -17.16 11.42 -1.43
CA ALA A 138 -16.00 10.96 -0.68
C ALA A 138 -15.66 12.00 0.38
N LYS A 139 -15.60 11.58 1.64
CA LYS A 139 -15.24 12.43 2.77
C LYS A 139 -13.99 11.92 3.46
N ARG A 140 -13.28 12.85 4.10
CA ARG A 140 -12.13 12.53 4.94
C ARG A 140 -11.92 13.59 6.00
N ASN A 141 -11.05 13.28 6.95
CA ASN A 141 -10.42 14.28 7.81
C ASN A 141 -9.12 14.78 7.14
N ARG A 142 -8.96 16.08 6.96
CA ARG A 142 -7.74 16.74 6.49
C ARG A 142 -7.19 17.63 7.61
N ASN A 143 -6.02 17.28 8.12
CA ASN A 143 -5.31 18.02 9.17
C ASN A 143 -6.18 18.33 10.40
N GLY A 144 -7.03 17.39 10.80
CA GLY A 144 -7.96 17.51 11.93
C GLY A 144 -9.35 18.05 11.56
N VAL A 145 -9.64 18.37 10.29
CA VAL A 145 -10.90 18.98 9.83
C VAL A 145 -11.62 18.05 8.85
N GLU A 146 -12.89 17.73 9.11
CA GLU A 146 -13.73 16.99 8.16
C GLU A 146 -14.00 17.81 6.89
N GLU A 147 -13.81 17.20 5.72
CA GLU A 147 -14.10 17.79 4.41
C GLU A 147 -14.77 16.78 3.47
N ILE A 148 -15.49 17.31 2.47
CA ILE A 148 -15.89 16.55 1.29
C ILE A 148 -14.78 16.74 0.25
N GLU A 149 -14.04 15.68 -0.03
CA GLU A 149 -12.95 15.69 -1.01
C GLU A 149 -13.51 15.61 -2.45
N LEU A 150 -14.53 14.78 -2.66
CA LEU A 150 -15.12 14.54 -3.98
C LEU A 150 -16.65 14.45 -3.88
N ASP A 151 -17.34 15.11 -4.81
CA ASP A 151 -18.79 14.97 -5.03
C ASP A 151 -19.04 14.91 -6.55
N THR A 152 -19.46 13.74 -7.04
CA THR A 152 -19.63 13.51 -8.48
C THR A 152 -20.74 12.52 -8.78
N ILE A 153 -21.41 12.72 -9.92
CA ILE A 153 -22.37 11.75 -10.49
C ILE A 153 -21.74 10.89 -11.59
N ALA A 154 -20.46 11.12 -11.93
CA ALA A 154 -19.79 10.53 -13.08
C ALA A 154 -19.05 9.22 -12.72
N ALA A 155 -19.75 8.30 -12.07
CA ALA A 155 -19.21 7.03 -11.64
C ALA A 155 -20.17 5.86 -11.90
N GLN A 156 -19.64 4.65 -11.80
CA GLN A 156 -20.37 3.40 -11.96
C GLN A 156 -19.82 2.36 -10.97
N ILE A 157 -20.66 1.41 -10.57
CA ILE A 157 -20.29 0.32 -9.68
C ILE A 157 -20.64 -1.03 -10.30
N ARG A 158 -19.81 -2.03 -10.07
CA ARG A 158 -20.17 -3.43 -10.29
C ARG A 158 -19.63 -4.31 -9.19
N GLY A 159 -20.14 -5.53 -9.10
CA GLY A 159 -19.55 -6.59 -8.30
C GLY A 159 -18.19 -7.02 -8.83
N ARG A 160 -17.35 -7.56 -7.96
CA ARG A 160 -16.09 -8.21 -8.35
C ARG A 160 -15.82 -9.46 -7.53
N GLY A 161 -14.67 -10.09 -7.80
CA GLY A 161 -14.21 -11.26 -7.07
C GLY A 161 -14.88 -12.54 -7.55
N ASN A 162 -14.24 -13.67 -7.25
CA ASN A 162 -14.74 -15.00 -7.61
C ASN A 162 -15.43 -15.63 -6.40
N SER A 163 -14.69 -16.40 -5.61
CA SER A 163 -15.20 -17.03 -4.38
C SER A 163 -15.85 -16.01 -3.44
N THR A 164 -15.22 -14.86 -3.21
CA THR A 164 -15.73 -13.78 -2.34
C THR A 164 -17.13 -13.29 -2.74
N TRP A 165 -17.41 -13.21 -4.04
CA TRP A 165 -18.72 -12.78 -4.53
C TRP A 165 -19.82 -13.81 -4.24
N PHE A 166 -19.52 -15.10 -4.35
CA PHE A 166 -20.52 -16.16 -4.20
C PHE A 166 -20.65 -16.66 -2.76
N SER A 167 -19.57 -16.64 -1.98
CA SER A 167 -19.50 -17.24 -0.66
C SER A 167 -19.99 -16.33 0.47
N TYR A 168 -19.88 -15.00 0.31
CA TYR A 168 -20.05 -14.07 1.44
C TYR A 168 -21.20 -13.08 1.25
N PRO A 169 -21.91 -12.70 2.32
CA PRO A 169 -22.99 -11.71 2.24
C PRO A 169 -22.48 -10.28 2.04
N LYS A 170 -21.32 -9.92 2.61
CA LYS A 170 -20.66 -8.63 2.34
C LYS A 170 -19.91 -8.73 1.01
N LYS A 171 -20.39 -7.99 0.01
CA LYS A 171 -19.90 -8.09 -1.37
C LYS A 171 -18.76 -7.11 -1.65
N PRO A 172 -17.67 -7.54 -2.32
CA PRO A 172 -16.67 -6.61 -2.82
C PRO A 172 -17.14 -5.96 -4.12
N PHE A 173 -16.69 -4.73 -4.36
CA PHE A 173 -17.11 -3.93 -5.51
C PHE A 173 -15.92 -3.38 -6.29
N ARG A 174 -16.16 -3.05 -7.56
CA ARG A 174 -15.29 -2.20 -8.36
C ARG A 174 -16.04 -0.89 -8.63
N LEU A 175 -15.42 0.22 -8.26
CA LEU A 175 -15.87 1.57 -8.55
C LEU A 175 -15.13 2.06 -9.81
N ARG A 176 -15.88 2.55 -10.80
CA ARG A 176 -15.33 3.09 -12.06
C ARG A 176 -15.78 4.53 -12.26
N PHE A 177 -14.86 5.47 -12.38
CA PHE A 177 -15.12 6.83 -12.80
C PHE A 177 -15.13 6.94 -14.33
N ASN A 178 -15.92 7.88 -14.86
CA ASN A 178 -15.98 8.12 -16.31
C ASN A 178 -14.64 8.63 -16.85
N GLU A 179 -13.95 9.45 -16.05
CA GLU A 179 -12.61 9.98 -16.31
C GLU A 179 -11.66 9.65 -15.16
N ASN A 180 -10.36 9.82 -15.40
CA ASN A 180 -9.35 9.65 -14.38
C ASN A 180 -9.66 10.61 -13.22
N THR A 181 -9.82 10.05 -12.02
CA THR A 181 -10.22 10.78 -10.82
C THR A 181 -9.34 10.33 -9.67
N SER A 182 -8.72 11.26 -8.94
CA SER A 182 -8.07 10.99 -7.65
C SER A 182 -9.11 10.89 -6.55
N ILE A 183 -8.91 9.99 -5.60
CA ILE A 183 -9.73 9.88 -4.39
C ILE A 183 -8.85 9.47 -3.20
N PHE A 184 -9.00 10.15 -2.07
CA PHE A 184 -8.26 9.95 -0.82
C PHE A 184 -6.73 10.02 -1.00
N GLY A 185 -6.30 10.95 -1.85
CA GLY A 185 -4.89 11.17 -2.18
C GLY A 185 -4.24 10.08 -3.06
N MET A 186 -4.98 9.03 -3.44
CA MET A 186 -4.46 7.98 -4.32
C MET A 186 -4.25 8.50 -5.75
N PRO A 187 -3.27 7.99 -6.51
CA PRO A 187 -3.05 8.39 -7.90
C PRO A 187 -4.32 8.28 -8.75
N GLU A 188 -4.54 9.26 -9.64
CA GLU A 188 -5.74 9.30 -10.49
C GLU A 188 -5.85 8.04 -11.35
N ALA A 189 -7.03 7.41 -11.36
CA ALA A 189 -7.38 6.34 -12.30
C ALA A 189 -8.89 6.29 -12.55
N LYS A 190 -9.28 5.42 -13.48
CA LYS A 190 -10.70 5.12 -13.71
C LYS A 190 -11.22 4.08 -12.74
N ASN A 191 -10.47 3.03 -12.41
CA ASN A 191 -10.96 1.93 -11.59
C ASN A 191 -10.29 1.87 -10.21
N TYR A 192 -11.13 1.72 -9.20
CA TYR A 192 -10.74 1.38 -7.83
C TYR A 192 -11.53 0.17 -7.35
N VAL A 193 -10.95 -0.55 -6.40
CA VAL A 193 -11.51 -1.77 -5.84
C VAL A 193 -11.81 -1.56 -4.36
N LEU A 194 -13.01 -1.96 -3.96
CA LEU A 194 -13.44 -2.04 -2.56
C LEU A 194 -13.42 -3.50 -2.14
N LEU A 195 -12.34 -3.91 -1.46
CA LEU A 195 -12.20 -5.24 -0.87
C LEU A 195 -13.04 -5.33 0.41
N ALA A 196 -13.89 -6.35 0.46
CA ALA A 196 -14.83 -6.52 1.57
C ALA A 196 -14.18 -7.10 2.84
N GLU A 197 -13.04 -7.79 2.70
CA GLU A 197 -12.31 -8.47 3.78
C GLU A 197 -13.21 -9.35 4.66
N TYR A 198 -14.25 -9.97 4.08
CA TYR A 198 -15.29 -10.63 4.89
C TYR A 198 -14.77 -11.87 5.64
N ALA A 199 -13.95 -12.68 5.00
CA ALA A 199 -13.33 -13.85 5.62
C ALA A 199 -12.03 -13.50 6.35
N ASP A 200 -11.51 -12.29 6.21
CA ASP A 200 -10.42 -11.77 7.02
C ASP A 200 -10.99 -11.05 8.24
N LYS A 201 -11.13 -11.76 9.36
CA LYS A 201 -11.63 -11.18 10.62
C LYS A 201 -10.67 -10.14 11.24
N SER A 202 -9.46 -9.99 10.72
CA SER A 202 -8.57 -8.87 11.06
C SER A 202 -8.81 -7.63 10.21
N LEU A 203 -9.50 -7.75 9.07
CA LEU A 203 -9.67 -6.70 8.06
C LEU A 203 -8.36 -6.16 7.44
N MET A 204 -7.19 -6.67 7.82
CA MET A 204 -5.89 -6.01 7.62
C MET A 204 -4.90 -6.81 6.78
N ARG A 205 -5.14 -8.08 6.40
CA ARG A 205 -4.12 -8.93 5.76
C ARG A 205 -3.62 -8.36 4.43
N ASN A 206 -4.53 -7.88 3.58
CA ASN A 206 -4.15 -7.18 2.34
C ASN A 206 -3.29 -5.95 2.64
N THR A 207 -3.76 -5.06 3.53
CA THR A 207 -3.01 -3.85 3.91
C THR A 207 -1.62 -4.19 4.47
N ILE A 208 -1.50 -5.20 5.34
CA ILE A 208 -0.22 -5.63 5.91
C ILE A 208 0.76 -6.07 4.80
N VAL A 209 0.28 -6.82 3.81
CA VAL A 209 1.13 -7.27 2.70
C VAL A 209 1.55 -6.11 1.80
N HIS A 210 0.65 -5.18 1.48
CA HIS A 210 0.98 -3.98 0.71
C HIS A 210 1.96 -3.06 1.45
N LYS A 211 1.83 -2.94 2.78
CA LYS A 211 2.83 -2.24 3.60
C LYS A 211 4.16 -2.96 3.57
N LEU A 212 4.18 -4.29 3.66
CA LEU A 212 5.41 -5.06 3.55
C LEU A 212 6.07 -4.90 2.17
N SER A 213 5.29 -4.84 1.09
CA SER A 213 5.83 -4.60 -0.25
C SER A 213 6.43 -3.20 -0.41
N SER A 214 5.83 -2.20 0.24
CA SER A 214 6.35 -0.82 0.26
C SER A 214 7.73 -0.66 0.92
N LEU A 215 8.19 -1.69 1.67
CA LEU A 215 9.53 -1.73 2.26
C LEU A 215 10.60 -2.27 1.31
N SER A 216 10.22 -2.76 0.12
CA SER A 216 11.16 -3.17 -0.91
C SER A 216 11.54 -1.99 -1.81
N ASP A 217 12.84 -1.81 -2.04
CA ASP A 217 13.36 -0.82 -2.98
C ASP A 217 13.53 -1.38 -4.41
N VAL A 218 13.25 -2.67 -4.62
CA VAL A 218 13.46 -3.38 -5.91
C VAL A 218 12.17 -3.90 -6.53
N LEU A 219 11.07 -3.95 -5.79
CA LEU A 219 9.77 -4.26 -6.37
C LEU A 219 9.35 -3.12 -7.30
N PRO A 220 8.94 -3.43 -8.54
CA PRO A 220 8.63 -2.40 -9.54
C PRO A 220 7.32 -1.68 -9.23
N TYR A 221 6.43 -2.30 -8.44
CA TYR A 221 5.15 -1.70 -8.09
C TYR A 221 4.65 -2.13 -6.72
N THR A 222 4.07 -1.19 -5.97
CA THR A 222 3.35 -1.44 -4.72
C THR A 222 1.99 -0.78 -4.80
N LEU A 223 0.95 -1.53 -4.45
CA LEU A 223 -0.41 -0.99 -4.35
C LEU A 223 -0.61 -0.21 -3.07
N GLU A 224 -1.37 0.86 -3.17
CA GLU A 224 -1.81 1.63 -2.02
C GLU A 224 -3.18 1.16 -1.50
N THR A 225 -3.37 1.28 -0.19
CA THR A 225 -4.63 0.94 0.49
C THR A 225 -5.15 2.09 1.33
N ARG A 226 -6.48 2.19 1.46
CA ARG A 226 -7.18 3.06 2.41
C ARG A 226 -8.28 2.25 3.10
N PHE A 227 -8.44 2.38 4.41
CA PHE A 227 -9.64 1.88 5.09
C PHE A 227 -10.78 2.85 4.88
N VAL A 228 -11.91 2.38 4.35
CA VAL A 228 -13.05 3.22 3.96
C VAL A 228 -14.34 2.67 4.52
N GLU A 229 -15.09 3.50 5.23
CA GLU A 229 -16.46 3.20 5.61
C GLU A 229 -17.40 3.42 4.42
N LEU A 230 -18.00 2.33 3.94
CA LEU A 230 -18.84 2.37 2.75
C LEU A 230 -20.32 2.51 3.12
N TYR A 231 -20.99 3.49 2.53
CA TYR A 231 -22.43 3.66 2.60
C TYR A 231 -23.03 3.56 1.20
N ILE A 232 -24.05 2.73 1.01
CA ILE A 232 -24.79 2.64 -0.27
C ILE A 232 -26.26 2.94 -0.01
N ASN A 233 -26.80 3.96 -0.67
CA ASN A 233 -28.16 4.46 -0.45
C ASN A 233 -28.46 4.68 1.04
N THR A 234 -27.55 5.38 1.74
CA THR A 234 -27.57 5.63 3.20
C THR A 234 -27.38 4.42 4.11
N THR A 235 -27.29 3.21 3.55
CA THR A 235 -27.07 1.98 4.32
C THR A 235 -25.57 1.76 4.52
N TYR A 236 -25.14 1.69 5.78
CA TYR A 236 -23.78 1.29 6.12
C TYR A 236 -23.51 -0.14 5.64
N MET A 237 -22.42 -0.33 4.90
CA MET A 237 -22.01 -1.62 4.32
C MET A 237 -20.84 -2.27 5.07
N GLY A 238 -20.23 -1.58 6.04
CA GLY A 238 -19.03 -2.02 6.77
C GLY A 238 -17.76 -1.30 6.33
N LEU A 239 -16.65 -1.65 6.96
CA LEU A 239 -15.30 -1.18 6.63
C LEU A 239 -14.73 -1.95 5.43
N TYR A 240 -14.27 -1.27 4.40
CA TYR A 240 -13.63 -1.87 3.22
C TYR A 240 -12.18 -1.44 3.13
N VAL A 241 -11.36 -2.25 2.47
CA VAL A 241 -10.05 -1.79 1.99
C VAL A 241 -10.24 -1.28 0.55
N LEU A 242 -10.14 0.03 0.37
CA LEU A 242 -10.04 0.66 -0.95
C LEU A 242 -8.61 0.50 -1.45
N THR A 243 -8.46 -0.03 -2.65
CA THR A 243 -7.18 -0.12 -3.35
C THR A 243 -7.38 0.08 -4.84
N GLU A 244 -6.29 0.08 -5.58
CA GLU A 244 -6.32 0.21 -7.03
C GLU A 244 -6.79 -1.11 -7.68
N GLN A 245 -7.40 -1.01 -8.86
CA GLN A 245 -7.49 -2.17 -9.72
C GLN A 245 -6.09 -2.44 -10.29
N VAL A 246 -5.63 -3.70 -10.27
CA VAL A 246 -4.45 -4.11 -11.05
C VAL A 246 -4.82 -4.03 -12.53
N GLU A 247 -4.34 -2.97 -13.19
CA GLU A 247 -4.50 -2.65 -14.61
C GLU A 247 -3.40 -1.66 -15.01
N VAL A 248 -2.97 -1.67 -16.27
CA VAL A 248 -1.98 -0.70 -16.76
C VAL A 248 -2.58 0.70 -16.75
N HIS A 249 -1.85 1.65 -16.15
CA HIS A 249 -2.25 3.05 -16.13
C HIS A 249 -1.04 3.97 -15.87
N LYS A 250 -0.91 5.03 -16.67
CA LYS A 250 0.24 5.97 -16.68
C LYS A 250 0.62 6.63 -15.34
N ASN A 251 -0.29 6.65 -14.37
CA ASN A 251 -0.07 7.26 -13.05
C ASN A 251 0.13 6.20 -11.95
N LYS A 252 0.17 4.93 -12.34
CA LYS A 252 0.11 3.75 -11.47
C LYS A 252 1.08 2.70 -12.02
N LEU A 253 0.58 1.53 -12.40
CA LEU A 253 1.29 0.50 -13.12
C LEU A 253 1.57 0.98 -14.56
N ASP A 254 2.59 1.81 -14.71
CA ASP A 254 2.95 2.43 -15.98
C ASP A 254 3.79 1.46 -16.81
N ILE A 255 3.16 0.82 -17.80
CA ILE A 255 3.77 -0.09 -18.75
C ILE A 255 3.43 0.38 -20.16
N GLU A 256 4.43 0.58 -21.02
CA GLU A 256 4.19 1.02 -22.40
C GLU A 256 3.81 -0.15 -23.31
N SER A 257 2.50 -0.37 -23.44
CA SER A 257 1.91 -1.45 -24.23
C SER A 257 1.43 -0.96 -25.61
N ILE A 258 1.85 -1.63 -26.68
CA ILE A 258 1.52 -1.27 -28.07
C ILE A 258 0.94 -2.50 -28.78
N ALA A 259 -0.37 -2.47 -29.04
CA ALA A 259 -1.06 -3.52 -29.78
C ALA A 259 -0.45 -3.72 -31.19
N GLY A 260 -0.16 -4.97 -31.55
CA GLY A 260 0.44 -5.37 -32.83
C GLY A 260 1.97 -5.35 -32.88
N VAL A 261 2.65 -4.90 -31.81
CA VAL A 261 4.11 -4.95 -31.67
C VAL A 261 4.49 -6.12 -30.76
N ALA A 262 5.41 -6.98 -31.23
CA ALA A 262 5.82 -8.18 -30.50
C ALA A 262 6.59 -7.85 -29.21
N ASP A 263 7.66 -7.06 -29.31
CA ASP A 263 8.46 -6.66 -28.15
C ASP A 263 7.96 -5.31 -27.65
N THR A 264 6.99 -5.36 -26.74
CA THR A 264 6.31 -4.24 -26.11
C THR A 264 6.21 -4.47 -24.60
N GLY A 265 5.64 -3.51 -23.86
CA GLY A 265 5.15 -3.71 -22.50
C GLY A 265 4.02 -4.75 -22.40
N TYR A 266 4.09 -5.58 -21.36
CA TYR A 266 3.11 -6.63 -21.05
C TYR A 266 2.78 -6.66 -19.56
N LEU A 267 1.49 -6.85 -19.25
CA LEU A 267 1.01 -7.32 -17.96
C LEU A 267 0.41 -8.72 -18.13
N LEU A 268 0.87 -9.67 -17.34
CA LEU A 268 0.40 -11.05 -17.34
C LEU A 268 -0.18 -11.43 -16.00
N GLU A 269 -1.20 -12.30 -15.98
CA GLU A 269 -1.69 -12.98 -14.78
C GLU A 269 -1.49 -14.50 -14.94
N LEU A 270 -0.76 -15.14 -14.02
CA LEU A 270 -0.82 -16.59 -13.86
C LEU A 270 -2.16 -16.93 -13.22
N ASP A 271 -2.99 -17.71 -13.92
CA ASP A 271 -4.33 -18.08 -13.45
C ASP A 271 -4.75 -19.50 -13.84
N MET A 272 -4.54 -20.44 -12.91
CA MET A 272 -4.90 -21.85 -13.00
C MET A 272 -6.41 -22.09 -13.13
N ARG A 273 -7.25 -21.08 -12.82
CA ARG A 273 -8.70 -21.16 -13.07
C ARG A 273 -9.00 -21.33 -14.56
N PHE A 274 -8.04 -21.07 -15.43
CA PHE A 274 -8.05 -21.50 -16.83
C PHE A 274 -8.53 -22.95 -17.01
N PHE A 275 -7.98 -23.89 -16.23
CA PHE A 275 -8.36 -25.30 -16.32
C PHE A 275 -9.74 -25.56 -15.70
N ASP A 276 -10.04 -24.92 -14.57
CA ASP A 276 -11.34 -25.07 -13.89
C ASP A 276 -12.51 -24.55 -14.75
N GLN A 277 -12.26 -23.54 -15.57
CA GLN A 277 -13.24 -22.92 -16.46
C GLN A 277 -13.25 -23.53 -17.86
N SER A 278 -12.41 -24.55 -18.12
CA SER A 278 -12.28 -25.19 -19.44
C SER A 278 -11.99 -24.18 -20.56
N ILE A 279 -11.15 -23.19 -20.27
CA ILE A 279 -10.67 -22.23 -21.26
C ILE A 279 -9.69 -22.97 -22.18
N GLU A 280 -9.76 -22.69 -23.48
CA GLU A 280 -8.81 -23.23 -24.46
C GLU A 280 -7.71 -22.19 -24.72
N PRO A 281 -6.44 -22.58 -24.89
CA PRO A 281 -5.38 -21.62 -25.19
C PRO A 281 -5.68 -20.91 -26.51
N GLY A 282 -5.71 -19.58 -26.50
CA GLY A 282 -6.08 -18.78 -27.68
C GLY A 282 -6.08 -17.29 -27.37
N TYR A 283 -6.16 -16.47 -28.43
CA TYR A 283 -6.12 -15.00 -28.51
C TYR A 283 -5.30 -14.25 -27.43
N ASP A 284 -5.67 -14.28 -26.16
CA ASP A 284 -5.08 -13.61 -24.99
C ASP A 284 -4.46 -14.56 -23.92
N TRP A 285 -4.54 -15.88 -24.08
CA TRP A 285 -3.97 -16.88 -23.16
C TRP A 285 -2.80 -17.67 -23.75
N ILE A 286 -1.78 -17.93 -22.93
CA ILE A 286 -0.66 -18.81 -23.23
C ILE A 286 -0.48 -19.87 -22.14
N VAL A 287 -0.09 -21.08 -22.51
CA VAL A 287 0.22 -22.16 -21.55
C VAL A 287 1.66 -22.61 -21.75
N VAL A 288 2.51 -22.36 -20.78
CA VAL A 288 3.93 -22.71 -20.82
C VAL A 288 4.20 -23.75 -19.73
N ASN A 289 4.63 -24.95 -20.13
CA ASN A 289 4.92 -26.07 -19.23
C ASN A 289 3.79 -26.40 -18.23
N GLY A 290 2.54 -26.31 -18.71
CA GLY A 290 1.34 -26.57 -17.90
C GLY A 290 0.90 -25.41 -17.01
N ILE A 291 1.56 -24.24 -17.09
CA ILE A 291 1.18 -23.03 -16.37
C ILE A 291 0.48 -22.07 -17.34
N PRO A 292 -0.80 -21.72 -17.09
CA PRO A 292 -1.54 -20.77 -17.89
C PRO A 292 -1.24 -19.32 -17.46
N TYR A 293 -1.09 -18.44 -18.45
CA TYR A 293 -0.96 -17.01 -18.27
C TYR A 293 -1.95 -16.27 -19.18
N GLU A 294 -2.70 -15.34 -18.61
CA GLU A 294 -3.55 -14.39 -19.32
C GLU A 294 -2.75 -13.12 -19.63
N ILE A 295 -2.83 -12.61 -20.85
CA ILE A 295 -2.34 -11.29 -21.21
C ILE A 295 -3.41 -10.28 -20.82
N LYS A 296 -3.11 -9.47 -19.79
CA LYS A 296 -3.98 -8.37 -19.35
C LYS A 296 -3.76 -7.10 -20.16
N ASP A 297 -2.50 -6.83 -20.51
CA ASP A 297 -2.11 -5.71 -21.37
C ASP A 297 -0.99 -6.15 -22.35
N PRO A 298 -1.00 -5.70 -23.62
CA PRO A 298 -1.98 -4.80 -24.24
C PRO A 298 -3.41 -5.34 -24.23
N ASP A 299 -4.40 -4.45 -24.11
CA ASP A 299 -5.82 -4.83 -24.01
C ASP A 299 -6.25 -5.65 -25.25
N VAL A 300 -6.86 -6.80 -24.99
CA VAL A 300 -7.34 -7.73 -26.02
C VAL A 300 -8.39 -7.11 -26.95
N ASP A 301 -9.15 -6.14 -26.45
CA ASP A 301 -10.15 -5.38 -27.20
C ASP A 301 -9.53 -4.24 -28.02
N GLU A 302 -8.23 -3.95 -27.87
CA GLU A 302 -7.53 -2.91 -28.62
C GLU A 302 -7.34 -3.31 -30.10
N GLN A 303 -7.57 -2.34 -30.99
CA GLN A 303 -7.32 -2.53 -32.41
C GLN A 303 -5.83 -2.77 -32.66
N GLY A 304 -5.48 -3.97 -33.12
CA GLY A 304 -4.11 -4.36 -33.44
C GLY A 304 -3.60 -5.51 -32.59
N PHE A 305 -4.31 -5.87 -31.52
CA PHE A 305 -4.01 -7.07 -30.76
C PHE A 305 -4.15 -8.30 -31.68
N THR A 306 -3.10 -9.12 -31.77
CA THR A 306 -3.06 -10.32 -32.61
C THR A 306 -2.23 -11.41 -31.95
N SER A 307 -2.12 -12.59 -32.57
CA SER A 307 -1.29 -13.69 -32.07
C SER A 307 0.19 -13.34 -31.92
N VAL A 308 0.65 -12.21 -32.49
CA VAL A 308 2.02 -11.72 -32.28
C VAL A 308 2.37 -11.60 -30.80
N HIS A 309 1.40 -11.25 -29.94
CA HIS A 309 1.60 -11.10 -28.51
C HIS A 309 1.72 -12.44 -27.79
N THR A 310 0.79 -13.36 -28.06
CA THR A 310 0.83 -14.71 -27.47
C THR A 310 2.04 -15.51 -27.97
N ASP A 311 2.39 -15.41 -29.26
CA ASP A 311 3.58 -16.04 -29.82
C ASP A 311 4.86 -15.49 -29.17
N PHE A 312 4.97 -14.17 -28.97
CA PHE A 312 6.13 -13.56 -28.33
C PHE A 312 6.27 -13.99 -26.87
N MET A 313 5.22 -13.82 -26.05
CA MET A 313 5.28 -14.14 -24.63
C MET A 313 5.38 -15.65 -24.36
N PHE A 314 4.78 -16.51 -25.19
CA PHE A 314 4.99 -17.95 -25.12
C PHE A 314 6.47 -18.30 -25.30
N ASN A 315 7.12 -17.76 -26.34
CA ASN A 315 8.54 -18.02 -26.60
C ASN A 315 9.43 -17.44 -25.50
N TYR A 316 9.15 -16.22 -25.03
CA TYR A 316 9.92 -15.57 -23.96
C TYR A 316 9.86 -16.36 -22.64
N LEU A 317 8.66 -16.71 -22.17
CA LEU A 317 8.50 -17.48 -20.93
C LEU A 317 9.06 -18.89 -21.05
N LYS A 318 9.00 -19.49 -22.24
CA LYS A 318 9.66 -20.76 -22.51
C LYS A 318 11.19 -20.63 -22.42
N GLU A 319 11.76 -19.55 -22.94
CA GLU A 319 13.21 -19.27 -22.84
C GLU A 319 13.63 -19.05 -21.38
N VAL A 320 12.84 -18.31 -20.59
CA VAL A 320 13.04 -18.15 -19.14
C VAL A 320 13.10 -19.51 -18.45
N ASP A 321 12.14 -20.38 -18.74
CA ASP A 321 12.06 -21.72 -18.15
C ASP A 321 13.27 -22.58 -18.51
N GLU A 322 13.65 -22.61 -19.79
CA GLU A 322 14.80 -23.36 -20.28
C GLU A 322 16.11 -22.83 -19.69
N ALA A 323 16.27 -21.50 -19.56
CA ALA A 323 17.44 -20.87 -18.96
C ALA A 323 17.60 -21.23 -17.47
N LEU A 324 16.50 -21.22 -16.71
CA LEU A 324 16.51 -21.62 -15.30
C LEU A 324 16.77 -23.11 -15.13
N LEU A 325 16.18 -23.98 -15.95
CA LEU A 325 16.46 -25.42 -15.97
C LEU A 325 17.93 -25.72 -16.28
N ASN A 326 18.50 -25.00 -17.25
CA ASN A 326 19.91 -25.10 -17.63
C ASN A 326 20.85 -24.40 -16.63
N LYS A 327 20.30 -23.66 -15.65
CA LYS A 327 21.04 -22.85 -14.68
C LYS A 327 22.03 -21.90 -15.35
N SER A 328 21.66 -21.32 -16.48
CA SER A 328 22.51 -20.37 -17.21
C SER A 328 21.69 -19.46 -18.13
N GLY A 329 22.08 -18.18 -18.23
CA GLY A 329 21.48 -17.22 -19.15
C GLY A 329 20.19 -16.58 -18.64
N TYR A 330 19.70 -16.98 -17.48
CA TYR A 330 18.48 -16.43 -16.88
C TYR A 330 18.65 -14.96 -16.45
N GLU A 331 19.88 -14.51 -16.19
CA GLU A 331 20.21 -13.12 -15.85
C GLU A 331 19.88 -12.13 -16.97
N ALA A 332 19.78 -12.60 -18.22
CA ALA A 332 19.38 -11.79 -19.37
C ALA A 332 17.86 -11.77 -19.59
N LEU A 333 17.09 -12.49 -18.78
CA LEU A 333 15.67 -12.74 -19.03
C LEU A 333 14.77 -12.38 -17.85
N ILE A 334 15.26 -12.47 -16.60
CA ILE A 334 14.47 -12.17 -15.40
C ILE A 334 15.21 -11.20 -14.47
N ASP A 335 14.44 -10.36 -13.79
CA ASP A 335 14.92 -9.52 -12.71
C ASP A 335 14.97 -10.34 -11.41
N ILE A 336 16.14 -10.91 -11.13
CA ILE A 336 16.35 -11.84 -10.03
C ILE A 336 16.08 -11.16 -8.68
N ASP A 337 16.57 -9.93 -8.50
CA ASP A 337 16.46 -9.20 -7.24
C ASP A 337 14.99 -8.87 -6.93
N ALA A 338 14.24 -8.41 -7.92
CA ALA A 338 12.80 -8.15 -7.77
C ALA A 338 12.03 -9.44 -7.45
N PHE A 339 12.30 -10.54 -8.15
CA PHE A 339 11.64 -11.83 -7.86
C PHE A 339 12.02 -12.41 -6.50
N ILE A 340 13.24 -12.19 -6.01
CA ILE A 340 13.62 -12.59 -4.65
C ILE A 340 12.75 -11.87 -3.62
N ASP A 341 12.62 -10.54 -3.69
CA ASP A 341 11.78 -9.78 -2.75
C ASP A 341 10.30 -10.18 -2.85
N TYR A 342 9.80 -10.35 -4.08
CA TYR A 342 8.44 -10.83 -4.33
C TYR A 342 8.19 -12.18 -3.66
N PHE A 343 9.08 -13.16 -3.87
CA PHE A 343 8.91 -14.49 -3.31
C PHE A 343 9.20 -14.57 -1.81
N ILE A 344 10.06 -13.71 -1.25
CA ILE A 344 10.22 -13.54 0.19
C ILE A 344 8.87 -13.17 0.82
N ILE A 345 8.18 -12.19 0.24
CA ILE A 345 6.88 -11.75 0.78
C ILE A 345 5.85 -12.87 0.65
N GLN A 346 5.73 -13.50 -0.53
CA GLN A 346 4.80 -14.60 -0.77
C GLN A 346 5.02 -15.78 0.19
N GLU A 347 6.28 -16.16 0.44
CA GLU A 347 6.66 -17.26 1.33
C GLU A 347 6.48 -16.90 2.81
N LEU A 348 6.81 -15.67 3.20
CA LEU A 348 6.67 -15.16 4.56
C LEU A 348 5.21 -15.11 4.99
N VAL A 349 4.30 -14.66 4.11
CA VAL A 349 2.87 -14.65 4.45
C VAL A 349 2.17 -15.96 4.12
N LYS A 350 2.90 -16.92 3.55
CA LYS A 350 2.41 -18.21 3.07
C LYS A 350 1.14 -18.04 2.23
N ASN A 351 1.24 -17.21 1.19
CA ASN A 351 0.12 -16.95 0.30
C ASN A 351 -0.33 -18.24 -0.39
N VAL A 352 -1.60 -18.59 -0.21
CA VAL A 352 -2.22 -19.81 -0.73
C VAL A 352 -2.20 -19.87 -2.26
N ASP A 353 -2.27 -18.71 -2.89
CA ASP A 353 -2.45 -18.53 -4.33
C ASP A 353 -1.15 -18.31 -5.10
N VAL A 354 0.01 -18.32 -4.43
CA VAL A 354 1.33 -18.06 -5.07
C VAL A 354 1.62 -18.93 -6.31
N GLY A 355 0.96 -20.08 -6.46
CA GLY A 355 1.05 -20.94 -7.65
C GLY A 355 -0.29 -21.23 -8.34
N TYR A 356 -1.35 -20.48 -8.02
CA TYR A 356 -2.71 -20.75 -8.47
C TYR A 356 -3.34 -19.58 -9.24
N SER A 357 -3.57 -18.42 -8.64
CA SER A 357 -4.11 -17.24 -9.33
C SER A 357 -3.64 -15.93 -8.68
N SER A 358 -4.05 -14.76 -9.18
CA SER A 358 -3.69 -13.46 -8.57
C SER A 358 -2.18 -13.20 -8.52
N VAL A 359 -1.41 -13.87 -9.39
CA VAL A 359 0.05 -13.71 -9.50
C VAL A 359 0.35 -13.00 -10.82
N PHE A 360 0.78 -11.75 -10.72
CA PHE A 360 1.04 -10.91 -11.89
C PHE A 360 2.52 -10.89 -12.23
N TYR A 361 2.84 -10.83 -13.53
CA TYR A 361 4.19 -10.54 -14.05
C TYR A 361 4.14 -9.38 -15.03
N MET A 362 5.25 -8.68 -15.15
CA MET A 362 5.43 -7.55 -16.06
C MET A 362 6.65 -7.75 -16.94
N LYS A 363 6.62 -7.21 -18.14
CA LYS A 363 7.79 -7.16 -19.03
C LYS A 363 7.73 -5.93 -19.91
N GLU A 364 8.75 -5.09 -19.86
CA GLU A 364 8.91 -3.96 -20.78
C GLU A 364 9.53 -4.36 -22.13
N ALA A 365 9.39 -3.50 -23.13
CA ALA A 365 10.05 -3.68 -24.43
C ALA A 365 11.58 -3.78 -24.24
N GLY A 366 12.19 -4.87 -24.70
CA GLY A 366 13.62 -5.15 -24.50
C GLY A 366 14.08 -5.32 -23.04
N GLY A 367 13.16 -5.31 -22.08
CA GLY A 367 13.43 -5.45 -20.65
C GLY A 367 13.36 -6.88 -20.15
N LEU A 368 13.72 -7.05 -18.87
CA LEU A 368 13.62 -8.31 -18.14
C LEU A 368 12.16 -8.58 -17.73
N LEU A 369 11.83 -9.85 -17.49
CA LEU A 369 10.61 -10.22 -16.79
C LEU A 369 10.74 -9.80 -15.32
N GLN A 370 9.73 -9.13 -14.80
CA GLN A 370 9.65 -8.65 -13.42
C GLN A 370 8.37 -9.19 -12.75
N PRO A 371 8.34 -9.32 -11.41
CA PRO A 371 7.10 -9.55 -10.71
C PRO A 371 6.16 -8.34 -10.87
N GLY A 372 4.88 -8.59 -11.06
CA GLY A 372 3.83 -7.57 -11.00
C GLY A 372 3.41 -7.28 -9.55
N PRO A 373 2.33 -6.50 -9.38
CA PRO A 373 1.83 -6.15 -8.06
C PRO A 373 1.42 -7.39 -7.26
N LEU A 374 1.81 -7.42 -5.99
CA LEU A 374 1.29 -8.39 -5.01
C LEU A 374 -0.22 -8.14 -4.85
N TRP A 375 -1.06 -9.15 -5.08
CA TRP A 375 -2.52 -9.02 -5.02
C TRP A 375 -3.19 -10.21 -4.30
N ASP A 376 -4.29 -9.94 -3.58
CA ASP A 376 -5.21 -10.94 -2.99
C ASP A 376 -4.61 -11.82 -1.86
N PHE A 377 -4.53 -11.28 -0.64
CA PHE A 377 -3.92 -11.92 0.54
C PHE A 377 -4.88 -12.14 1.71
N ASP A 378 -6.19 -12.07 1.50
CA ASP A 378 -7.18 -12.28 2.56
C ASP A 378 -7.09 -13.70 3.17
N PHE A 379 -6.63 -14.69 2.40
CA PHE A 379 -6.37 -16.07 2.86
C PHE A 379 -4.92 -16.35 3.31
N ALA A 380 -4.05 -15.35 3.32
CA ALA A 380 -2.68 -15.48 3.80
C ALA A 380 -2.60 -15.43 5.34
N ILE A 381 -1.39 -15.55 5.89
CA ILE A 381 -1.10 -15.37 7.33
C ILE A 381 -2.00 -16.31 8.16
N GLY A 382 -1.93 -17.60 7.84
CA GLY A 382 -2.66 -18.66 8.52
C GLY A 382 -4.16 -18.73 8.26
N ASN A 383 -4.72 -17.99 7.30
CA ASN A 383 -6.18 -17.93 7.07
C ASN A 383 -6.71 -18.87 5.97
N ALA A 384 -6.34 -20.15 6.00
CA ALA A 384 -6.82 -21.13 5.01
C ALA A 384 -6.78 -22.60 5.50
N ASP A 385 -7.91 -23.12 5.96
CA ASP A 385 -8.07 -24.46 6.54
C ASP A 385 -7.94 -25.65 5.57
N TYR A 386 -7.76 -25.38 4.27
CA TYR A 386 -7.66 -26.40 3.22
C TYR A 386 -6.22 -26.65 2.75
N ILE A 387 -5.23 -26.01 3.37
CA ILE A 387 -3.79 -26.19 3.09
C ILE A 387 -3.00 -26.42 4.39
N ASP A 388 -1.69 -26.68 4.27
CA ASP A 388 -0.77 -26.54 5.41
C ASP A 388 -0.59 -25.04 5.74
N TYR A 389 -1.52 -24.49 6.51
CA TYR A 389 -1.58 -23.07 6.85
C TYR A 389 -0.69 -22.69 8.03
N GLY A 390 -0.11 -23.64 8.77
CA GLY A 390 0.72 -23.36 9.95
C GLY A 390 1.97 -22.52 9.61
N PRO A 391 2.69 -21.99 10.62
CA PRO A 391 3.87 -21.16 10.36
C PRO A 391 5.09 -21.96 9.87
N GLU A 392 5.09 -23.28 10.00
CA GLU A 392 6.21 -24.14 9.60
C GLU A 392 6.11 -24.62 8.14
N ASN A 393 7.16 -25.27 7.65
CA ASN A 393 7.33 -25.83 6.30
C ASN A 393 7.38 -24.81 5.17
N PHE A 394 8.24 -25.08 4.18
CA PHE A 394 8.26 -24.28 2.96
C PHE A 394 6.95 -24.47 2.20
N TYR A 395 6.54 -23.45 1.44
CA TYR A 395 5.26 -23.47 0.74
C TYR A 395 5.40 -23.13 -0.74
N GLY A 396 5.66 -21.87 -1.08
CA GLY A 396 5.66 -21.39 -2.46
C GLY A 396 6.74 -22.02 -3.33
N MET A 397 7.89 -22.34 -2.74
CA MET A 397 9.01 -22.98 -3.43
C MET A 397 8.88 -24.49 -3.61
N LYS A 398 7.79 -25.12 -3.16
CA LYS A 398 7.55 -26.56 -3.36
C LYS A 398 7.34 -26.88 -4.83
N ALA A 399 7.72 -28.08 -5.25
CA ALA A 399 7.74 -28.47 -6.67
C ALA A 399 6.37 -28.36 -7.38
N TYR A 400 5.28 -28.53 -6.63
CA TYR A 400 3.91 -28.48 -7.15
C TYR A 400 3.23 -27.12 -6.95
N LYS A 401 3.94 -26.11 -6.41
CA LYS A 401 3.37 -24.78 -6.10
C LYS A 401 3.67 -23.77 -7.20
N ASN A 402 4.71 -22.95 -7.06
CA ASN A 402 5.07 -21.99 -8.11
C ASN A 402 6.31 -22.50 -8.86
N ARG A 403 6.15 -22.73 -10.17
CA ARG A 403 7.22 -23.26 -11.03
C ARG A 403 8.43 -22.33 -11.12
N LEU A 404 8.21 -21.02 -11.30
CA LEU A 404 9.30 -20.04 -11.38
C LEU A 404 10.06 -20.00 -10.05
N PHE A 405 9.35 -19.93 -8.93
CA PHE A 405 9.96 -19.92 -7.60
C PHE A 405 10.76 -21.20 -7.34
N LYS A 406 10.20 -22.37 -7.67
CA LYS A 406 10.89 -23.65 -7.54
C LYS A 406 12.19 -23.69 -8.34
N LEU A 407 12.14 -23.28 -9.62
CA LEU A 407 13.30 -23.30 -10.51
C LEU A 407 14.38 -22.30 -10.06
N MET A 408 14.00 -21.13 -9.56
CA MET A 408 14.93 -20.19 -8.94
C MET A 408 15.62 -20.81 -7.72
N MET A 409 14.86 -21.49 -6.85
CA MET A 409 15.43 -22.12 -5.65
C MET A 409 16.27 -23.39 -5.95
N ASP A 410 16.17 -23.96 -7.16
CA ASP A 410 17.05 -25.03 -7.65
C ASP A 410 18.45 -24.55 -8.04
N ILE A 411 18.65 -23.24 -8.17
CA ILE A 411 19.93 -22.62 -8.51
C ILE A 411 20.62 -22.22 -7.21
N PRO A 412 21.76 -22.84 -6.83
CA PRO A 412 22.42 -22.58 -5.56
C PRO A 412 22.75 -21.11 -5.31
N GLU A 413 23.14 -20.39 -6.37
CA GLU A 413 23.50 -18.97 -6.32
C GLU A 413 22.29 -18.08 -5.99
N ILE A 414 21.16 -18.27 -6.68
CA ILE A 414 19.92 -17.51 -6.42
C ILE A 414 19.38 -17.84 -5.03
N ARG A 415 19.40 -19.11 -4.64
CA ARG A 415 18.95 -19.53 -3.32
C ARG A 415 19.80 -18.92 -2.19
N GLU A 416 21.11 -18.81 -2.36
CA GLU A 416 21.96 -18.11 -1.38
C GLU A 416 21.63 -16.60 -1.33
N GLN A 417 21.38 -15.97 -2.48
CA GLN A 417 20.92 -14.57 -2.52
C GLN A 417 19.58 -14.40 -1.79
N TYR A 418 18.62 -15.30 -2.03
CA TYR A 418 17.34 -15.32 -1.34
C TYR A 418 17.51 -15.44 0.18
N ARG A 419 18.37 -16.36 0.65
CA ARG A 419 18.65 -16.52 2.07
C ARG A 419 19.24 -15.24 2.69
N ILE A 420 20.23 -14.64 2.02
CA ILE A 420 20.86 -13.39 2.48
C ILE A 420 19.83 -12.27 2.54
N ARG A 421 19.01 -12.12 1.49
CA ARG A 421 17.99 -11.09 1.40
C ARG A 421 16.88 -11.29 2.44
N PHE A 422 16.48 -12.54 2.71
CA PHE A 422 15.56 -12.85 3.80
C PHE A 422 16.12 -12.47 5.17
N HIS A 423 17.41 -12.72 5.44
CA HIS A 423 18.05 -12.28 6.68
C HIS A 423 18.03 -10.75 6.83
N GLN A 424 18.22 -9.99 5.74
CA GLN A 424 18.06 -8.53 5.76
C GLN A 424 16.62 -8.12 6.06
N TYR A 425 15.63 -8.75 5.41
CA TYR A 425 14.22 -8.54 5.72
C TYR A 425 13.93 -8.77 7.20
N TYR A 426 14.41 -9.88 7.74
CA TYR A 426 14.24 -10.26 9.14
C TYR A 426 14.79 -9.22 10.11
N LEU A 427 16.00 -8.69 9.84
CA LEU A 427 16.67 -7.74 10.73
C LEU A 427 16.17 -6.29 10.57
N ASP A 428 15.88 -5.87 9.34
CA ASP A 428 15.68 -4.44 9.03
C ASP A 428 14.21 -4.08 8.76
N GLN A 429 13.44 -4.98 8.13
CA GLN A 429 12.08 -4.69 7.67
C GLN A 429 11.00 -5.23 8.60
N LEU A 430 11.14 -6.46 9.11
CA LEU A 430 10.14 -7.06 10.01
C LEU A 430 9.94 -6.29 11.32
N PRO A 431 10.98 -5.70 11.97
CA PRO A 431 10.75 -4.86 13.14
C PRO A 431 9.87 -3.64 12.87
N LYS A 432 9.95 -3.06 11.66
CA LYS A 432 9.05 -1.97 11.24
C LYS A 432 7.62 -2.47 11.10
N LEU A 433 7.44 -3.64 10.48
CA LEU A 433 6.13 -4.27 10.31
C LEU A 433 5.48 -4.61 11.67
N TYR A 434 6.23 -5.22 12.59
CA TYR A 434 5.75 -5.56 13.94
C TYR A 434 5.37 -4.34 14.77
N LYS A 435 6.01 -3.19 14.53
CA LYS A 435 5.61 -1.92 15.14
C LYS A 435 4.36 -1.33 14.47
N MET A 436 4.25 -1.47 13.15
CA MET A 436 3.13 -0.93 12.37
C MET A 436 1.80 -1.62 12.73
N ILE A 437 1.76 -2.95 12.81
CA ILE A 437 0.52 -3.72 13.00
C ILE A 437 -0.34 -3.23 14.18
N PRO A 438 0.17 -3.13 15.42
CA PRO A 438 -0.64 -2.68 16.55
C PRO A 438 -1.05 -1.20 16.46
N ILE A 439 -0.26 -0.36 15.79
CA ILE A 439 -0.59 1.06 15.55
C ILE A 439 -1.75 1.15 14.56
N LEU A 440 -1.64 0.43 13.44
CA LEU A 440 -2.66 0.40 12.40
C LEU A 440 -3.98 -0.17 12.94
N SER A 441 -3.93 -1.28 13.69
CA SER A 441 -5.14 -1.87 14.28
C SER A 441 -5.82 -0.92 15.27
N ALA A 442 -5.04 -0.19 16.09
CA ALA A 442 -5.60 0.80 17.00
C ALA A 442 -6.26 1.96 16.25
N SER A 443 -5.71 2.37 15.10
CA SER A 443 -6.28 3.46 14.29
C SER A 443 -7.64 3.11 13.67
N ILE A 444 -7.95 1.81 13.48
CA ILE A 444 -9.21 1.33 12.88
C ILE A 444 -10.17 0.68 13.90
N ASP A 445 -9.88 0.72 15.19
CA ASP A 445 -10.64 -0.04 16.21
C ASP A 445 -12.13 0.33 16.22
N GLU A 446 -12.47 1.62 16.09
CA GLU A 446 -13.85 2.10 16.03
C GLU A 446 -14.58 1.57 14.78
N GLN A 447 -13.97 1.70 13.61
CA GLN A 447 -14.54 1.23 12.34
C GLN A 447 -14.64 -0.29 12.29
N ALA A 448 -13.69 -1.01 12.89
CA ALA A 448 -13.75 -2.47 13.04
C ALA A 448 -14.93 -2.87 13.93
N ASN A 449 -15.13 -2.18 15.07
CA ASN A 449 -16.27 -2.42 15.95
C ASN A 449 -17.61 -2.21 15.21
N ASP A 450 -17.76 -1.15 14.44
CA ASP A 450 -18.96 -0.88 13.64
C ASP A 450 -19.16 -1.93 12.53
N ASN A 451 -18.07 -2.33 11.86
CA ASN A 451 -18.09 -3.41 10.88
C ASN A 451 -18.62 -4.72 11.50
N PHE A 452 -18.11 -5.13 12.65
CA PHE A 452 -18.52 -6.39 13.30
C PHE A 452 -19.85 -6.30 14.05
N ALA A 453 -20.31 -5.08 14.42
CA ALA A 453 -21.67 -4.87 14.88
C ALA A 453 -22.69 -5.19 13.76
N LYS A 454 -22.36 -4.85 12.51
CA LYS A 454 -23.14 -5.22 11.32
C LYS A 454 -22.93 -6.67 10.89
N TRP A 455 -21.68 -7.11 10.78
CA TRP A 455 -21.27 -8.42 10.27
C TRP A 455 -20.75 -9.31 11.41
N GLN A 456 -21.68 -9.91 12.16
CA GLN A 456 -21.40 -10.64 13.40
C GLN A 456 -20.81 -12.05 13.15
N ILE A 457 -19.54 -12.11 12.73
CA ILE A 457 -18.89 -13.35 12.25
C ILE A 457 -17.84 -13.95 13.19
N PHE A 458 -17.49 -13.29 14.30
CA PHE A 458 -16.39 -13.76 15.17
C PHE A 458 -16.54 -15.21 15.62
N ASP A 459 -17.69 -15.57 16.20
CA ASP A 459 -17.99 -16.93 16.69
C ASP A 459 -18.50 -17.89 15.60
N GLN A 460 -18.36 -17.52 14.32
CA GLN A 460 -18.82 -18.31 13.19
C GLN A 460 -17.64 -18.82 12.37
N TYR A 461 -17.78 -20.05 11.86
CA TYR A 461 -16.95 -20.50 10.76
C TYR A 461 -17.34 -19.73 9.49
N VAL A 462 -16.40 -19.01 8.92
CA VAL A 462 -16.48 -18.43 7.59
C VAL A 462 -15.39 -19.11 6.79
N TRP A 463 -15.74 -19.87 5.75
CA TRP A 463 -14.72 -20.51 4.91
C TRP A 463 -13.73 -19.44 4.40
N PRO A 464 -12.41 -19.69 4.38
CA PRO A 464 -11.69 -20.89 4.80
C PRO A 464 -11.03 -20.75 6.20
N ASN A 465 -11.65 -20.08 7.16
CA ASN A 465 -11.03 -19.81 8.46
C ASN A 465 -10.73 -21.11 9.24
N PRO A 466 -9.47 -21.38 9.61
CA PRO A 466 -9.16 -22.48 10.53
C PRO A 466 -9.69 -22.22 11.93
N ILE A 467 -9.69 -23.28 12.75
CA ILE A 467 -10.30 -23.26 14.09
C ILE A 467 -9.67 -22.19 14.98
N GLU A 468 -8.36 -21.96 14.88
CA GLU A 468 -7.64 -20.94 15.66
C GLU A 468 -8.14 -19.52 15.35
N ILE A 469 -8.52 -19.25 14.09
CA ILE A 469 -9.12 -17.98 13.68
C ILE A 469 -10.57 -17.86 14.18
N VAL A 470 -11.31 -18.97 14.27
CA VAL A 470 -12.66 -18.95 14.89
C VAL A 470 -12.55 -18.73 16.40
N GLU A 471 -11.57 -19.32 17.07
CA GLU A 471 -11.30 -19.15 18.51
C GLU A 471 -10.78 -17.75 18.87
N ALA A 472 -10.09 -17.09 17.94
CA ALA A 472 -9.71 -15.68 18.01
C ALA A 472 -10.92 -14.74 17.84
N ASN A 473 -11.96 -14.93 18.65
CA ASN A 473 -13.29 -14.35 18.47
C ASN A 473 -13.46 -12.87 18.87
N SER A 474 -12.42 -12.06 18.72
CA SER A 474 -12.50 -10.60 18.82
C SER A 474 -11.45 -9.98 17.90
N PHE A 475 -11.63 -8.71 17.55
CA PHE A 475 -10.68 -7.98 16.71
C PHE A 475 -9.25 -8.03 17.29
N GLU A 476 -9.09 -7.69 18.57
CA GLU A 476 -7.81 -7.78 19.30
C GLU A 476 -7.15 -9.18 19.22
N LYS A 477 -7.96 -10.25 19.33
CA LYS A 477 -7.44 -11.63 19.22
C LYS A 477 -7.01 -11.97 17.79
N GLN A 478 -7.70 -11.45 16.78
CA GLN A 478 -7.28 -11.61 15.38
C GLN A 478 -5.95 -10.92 15.11
N ILE A 479 -5.74 -9.72 15.66
CA ILE A 479 -4.46 -9.02 15.57
C ILE A 479 -3.36 -9.80 16.27
N SER A 480 -3.63 -10.29 17.48
CA SER A 480 -2.70 -11.15 18.22
C SER A 480 -2.33 -12.41 17.44
N TYR A 481 -3.30 -13.02 16.75
CA TYR A 481 -3.06 -14.19 15.89
C TYR A 481 -2.10 -13.85 14.73
N ILE A 482 -2.34 -12.74 14.02
CA ILE A 482 -1.48 -12.27 12.92
C ILE A 482 -0.05 -11.99 13.41
N GLU A 483 0.09 -11.27 14.52
CA GLU A 483 1.39 -10.93 15.07
C GLU A 483 2.21 -12.17 15.45
N ASN A 484 1.57 -13.13 16.12
CA ASN A 484 2.22 -14.38 16.51
C ASN A 484 2.57 -15.21 15.28
N TYR A 485 1.65 -15.35 14.33
CA TYR A 485 1.89 -16.08 13.09
C TYR A 485 3.10 -15.55 12.33
N LEU A 486 3.17 -14.24 12.11
CA LEU A 486 4.27 -13.63 11.35
C LEU A 486 5.62 -13.81 12.05
N LYS A 487 5.65 -13.69 13.40
CA LYS A 487 6.86 -13.92 14.19
C LYS A 487 7.32 -15.37 14.10
N ASP A 488 6.42 -16.32 14.38
CA ASP A 488 6.72 -17.75 14.33
C ASP A 488 7.16 -18.18 12.92
N ARG A 489 6.49 -17.66 11.89
CA ARG A 489 6.82 -17.94 10.49
C ARG A 489 8.18 -17.38 10.10
N ALA A 490 8.50 -16.15 10.50
CA ALA A 490 9.79 -15.53 10.22
C ALA A 490 10.95 -16.27 10.92
N ASP A 491 10.76 -16.63 12.19
CA ASP A 491 11.74 -17.38 12.99
C ASP A 491 11.96 -18.79 12.43
N TRP A 492 10.89 -19.45 12.00
CA TRP A 492 10.96 -20.74 11.33
C TRP A 492 11.74 -20.64 10.03
N LEU A 493 11.40 -19.68 9.15
CA LEU A 493 12.10 -19.45 7.88
C LEU A 493 13.59 -19.17 8.10
N LEU A 494 13.92 -18.32 9.08
CA LEU A 494 15.31 -18.01 9.43
C LEU A 494 16.09 -19.27 9.82
N SER A 495 15.47 -20.14 10.62
CA SER A 495 16.08 -21.40 11.05
C SER A 495 16.19 -22.41 9.91
N ALA A 496 15.11 -22.58 9.14
CA ALA A 496 14.98 -23.55 8.06
C ALA A 496 15.97 -23.28 6.92
N MET A 497 16.28 -22.01 6.61
CA MET A 497 17.25 -21.67 5.57
C MET A 497 18.72 -21.94 5.95
N ASN A 498 18.98 -22.37 7.19
CA ASN A 498 20.32 -22.71 7.67
C ASN A 498 20.55 -24.24 7.79
N THR A 499 19.67 -25.06 7.21
CA THR A 499 19.76 -26.53 7.23
C THR A 499 20.45 -27.08 5.97
N ASP A 500 21.00 -28.29 6.06
CA ASP A 500 21.56 -29.00 4.91
C ASP A 500 20.52 -29.19 3.80
N ASP A 501 19.27 -29.53 4.17
CA ASP A 501 18.15 -29.68 3.22
C ASP A 501 17.94 -28.41 2.39
N TYR A 502 17.99 -27.23 3.02
CA TYR A 502 17.90 -25.97 2.28
C TYR A 502 19.07 -25.79 1.32
N TYR A 503 20.31 -26.03 1.75
CA TYR A 503 21.50 -25.95 0.89
C TYR A 503 21.53 -27.02 -0.22
N GLU A 504 20.80 -28.13 -0.06
CA GLU A 504 20.66 -29.17 -1.08
C GLU A 504 19.43 -28.96 -2.00
N GLY A 505 18.48 -28.10 -1.60
CA GLY A 505 17.35 -27.67 -2.42
C GLY A 505 16.12 -28.53 -2.20
N ILE A 506 16.04 -29.07 -0.98
CA ILE A 506 15.01 -29.99 -0.52
C ILE A 506 14.06 -29.17 0.35
N PHE A 507 12.81 -29.03 -0.10
CA PHE A 507 11.81 -28.14 0.51
C PHE A 507 10.52 -28.87 0.91
N GLU A 508 10.53 -30.21 0.92
CA GLU A 508 9.34 -31.04 1.14
C GLU A 508 8.88 -31.10 2.61
#